data_AF-A0A1V8M4A6-F1
#
_entry.id   AF-A0A1V8M4A6-F1
#
_cell.length_a   1.000
_cell.length_b   1.000
_cell.length_c   1.000
_cell.angle_alpha   90.00
_cell.angle_beta   90.00
_cell.angle_gamma   90.00
#
_symmetry.space_group_name_H-M   'P 1'
#
loop_
_entity.id
_entity.type
_entity.pdbx_description
1 polymer ?
#
loop_
_entity_poly.entity_id
_entity_poly.type
_entity_poly.pdbx_seq_one_letter_code
_entity_poly.pdbx_strand_id
1 'polypeptide(L)' 'MKQKIREFIFNELIFVAEPEKFSDDDDLLDAGLDSMGIMRLIMHIEEQFSVTLPDSEIDPDNVNSFNALEQWILQHKA' A
#
# COMPACT_ATOMS: atom_id res chain seq x y z
N MET A 1 9.81 1.50 -5.90
CA MET A 1 8.41 1.90 -5.64
C MET A 1 8.01 1.51 -4.23
N LYS A 2 8.20 0.23 -3.85
CA LYS A 2 7.95 -0.28 -2.50
C LYS A 2 8.52 0.56 -1.35
N GLN A 3 9.76 1.05 -1.44
CA GLN A 3 10.33 1.85 -0.35
C GLN A 3 9.48 3.09 -0.03
N LYS A 4 9.00 3.81 -1.05
CA LYS A 4 8.12 4.98 -0.83
C LYS A 4 6.78 4.60 -0.21
N ILE A 5 6.21 3.49 -0.66
CA ILE A 5 4.95 2.93 -0.12
C ILE A 5 5.17 2.55 1.35
N ARG A 6 6.28 1.86 1.65
CA ARG A 6 6.68 1.46 3.00
C ARG A 6 6.88 2.65 3.93
N GLU A 7 7.57 3.68 3.47
CA GLU A 7 7.73 4.92 4.22
C GLU A 7 6.38 5.58 4.51
N PHE A 8 5.47 5.67 3.54
CA PHE A 8 4.15 6.24 3.77
C PHE A 8 3.32 5.41 4.76
N ILE A 9 3.26 4.09 4.58
CA ILE A 9 2.48 3.20 5.44
C ILE A 9 2.96 3.30 6.90
N PHE A 10 4.26 3.18 7.15
CA PHE A 10 4.76 3.15 8.52
C PHE A 10 4.92 4.52 9.18
N ASN A 11 4.87 5.61 8.42
CA ASN A 11 4.88 6.97 8.99
C ASN A 11 3.48 7.52 9.22
N GLU A 12 2.52 7.21 8.35
CA GLU A 12 1.21 7.88 8.32
C GLU A 12 0.02 6.96 8.65
N LEU A 13 0.16 5.65 8.46
CA LEU A 13 -0.98 4.71 8.54
C LEU A 13 -0.86 3.70 9.70
N ILE A 14 0.31 3.09 9.86
CA ILE A 14 0.55 2.01 10.80
C ILE A 14 1.73 2.37 11.70
N PHE A 15 1.55 2.25 13.02
CA PHE A 15 2.64 2.40 13.97
C PHE A 15 3.12 1.03 14.47
N VAL A 16 4.30 0.61 14.04
CA VAL A 16 4.98 -0.61 14.50
C VAL A 16 6.33 -0.28 15.09
N ALA A 17 6.77 -1.07 16.08
CA ALA A 17 8.06 -0.85 16.73
C ALA A 17 9.26 -1.14 15.81
N GLU A 18 9.11 -2.06 14.85
CA GLU A 18 10.19 -2.52 13.98
C GLU A 18 9.72 -2.67 12.52
N PRO A 19 9.50 -1.56 11.79
CA PRO A 19 9.04 -1.59 10.39
C PRO A 19 10.01 -2.27 9.42
N GLU A 20 11.29 -2.37 9.80
CA GLU A 20 12.33 -3.03 9.02
C GLU A 20 12.20 -4.55 9.01
N LYS A 21 11.47 -5.13 9.97
CA LYS A 21 11.22 -6.58 10.03
C LYS A 21 10.14 -7.06 9.08
N PHE A 22 9.33 -6.14 8.54
CA PHE A 22 8.30 -6.51 7.57
C PHE A 22 8.94 -6.91 6.24
N SER A 23 8.58 -8.08 5.74
CA SER A 23 8.85 -8.53 4.38
C SER A 23 7.93 -7.83 3.37
N ASP A 24 8.24 -7.96 2.08
CA ASP A 24 7.39 -7.46 1.01
C ASP A 24 6.11 -8.30 0.80
N ASP A 25 6.07 -9.50 1.39
CA ASP A 25 4.96 -10.47 1.34
C ASP A 25 4.14 -10.51 2.64
N ASP A 26 4.53 -9.73 3.65
CA ASP A 26 3.81 -9.71 4.93
C ASP A 26 2.46 -9.00 4.80
N ASP A 27 1.49 -9.47 5.58
CA ASP A 27 0.13 -8.94 5.55
C ASP A 27 0.04 -7.59 6.29
N LEU A 28 -0.25 -6.55 5.51
CA LEU A 28 -0.43 -5.17 5.94
C LEU A 28 -1.73 -4.96 6.69
N LEU A 29 -2.78 -5.73 6.37
CA LEU A 29 -4.07 -5.66 7.07
C LEU A 29 -3.91 -6.18 8.50
N ASP A 30 -3.22 -7.30 8.67
CA ASP A 30 -2.86 -7.84 9.99
C ASP A 30 -1.92 -6.89 10.77
N ALA A 31 -1.10 -6.11 10.06
CA ALA A 31 -0.25 -5.08 10.66
C ALA A 31 -1.04 -3.88 11.21
N GLY A 32 -2.34 -3.76 10.90
CA GLY A 32 -3.20 -2.67 11.34
C GLY A 32 -3.58 -1.68 10.24
N LEU A 33 -3.44 -2.05 8.96
CA LEU A 33 -3.94 -1.25 7.86
C LEU A 33 -5.48 -1.33 7.79
N ASP A 34 -6.14 -0.28 8.24
CA ASP A 34 -7.61 -0.18 8.20
C ASP A 34 -8.13 0.37 6.86
N SER A 35 -9.45 0.26 6.64
CA SER A 35 -10.14 0.76 5.43
C SER A 35 -9.89 2.26 5.15
N MET A 36 -9.81 3.09 6.20
CA MET A 36 -9.45 4.50 6.09
C MET A 36 -7.99 4.69 5.65
N GLY A 37 -7.11 3.80 6.10
CA GLY A 37 -5.70 3.79 5.72
C GLY A 37 -5.52 3.39 4.26
N ILE A 38 -6.26 2.39 3.79
CA ILE A 38 -6.27 1.96 2.38
C ILE A 38 -6.66 3.12 1.47
N MET A 39 -7.73 3.86 1.78
CA MET A 39 -8.13 5.00 0.96
C MET A 39 -7.07 6.10 0.92
N ARG A 40 -6.42 6.41 2.05
CA ARG A 40 -5.30 7.37 2.10
C ARG A 40 -4.07 6.87 1.32
N LEU A 41 -3.79 5.57 1.39
CA LEU A 41 -2.71 4.93 0.65
C LEU A 41 -2.93 5.06 -0.86
N ILE A 42 -4.14 4.80 -1.34
CA ILE A 42 -4.49 4.89 -2.76
C ILE A 42 -4.34 6.33 -3.23
N MET A 43 -4.93 7.31 -2.54
CA MET A 43 -4.78 8.72 -2.89
C MET A 43 -3.30 9.15 -2.98
N HIS A 44 -2.48 8.69 -2.03
CA HIS A 44 -1.04 8.96 -2.04
C HIS A 44 -0.34 8.30 -3.24
N ILE A 45 -0.66 7.05 -3.56
CA ILE A 45 -0.09 6.32 -4.69
C ILE A 45 -0.45 6.99 -6.02
N GLU A 46 -1.71 7.35 -6.21
CA GLU A 46 -2.19 8.03 -7.41
C GLU A 46 -1.43 9.35 -7.63
N GLU A 47 -1.29 10.16 -6.57
CA GLU A 47 -0.54 11.43 -6.62
C GLU A 47 0.96 11.20 -6.88
N GLN A 48 1.60 10.26 -6.15
CA GLN A 48 3.05 10.04 -6.23
C GLN A 48 3.51 9.39 -7.53
N PHE A 49 2.69 8.51 -8.11
CA PHE A 49 3.06 7.73 -9.28
C PHE A 49 2.31 8.16 -10.55
N SER A 50 1.40 9.14 -10.45
CA SER A 50 0.57 9.62 -11.55
C SER A 50 -0.20 8.48 -12.23
N VAL A 51 -0.77 7.60 -11.41
CA VAL A 51 -1.61 6.46 -11.82
C VAL A 51 -3.05 6.69 -11.34
N THR A 52 -4.00 5.96 -11.91
CA THR A 52 -5.38 5.91 -11.41
C THR A 52 -5.69 4.48 -11.00
N LEU A 53 -6.07 4.30 -9.74
CA LEU A 53 -6.42 3.01 -9.16
C LEU A 53 -7.92 3.03 -8.82
N PRO A 54 -8.77 2.31 -9.56
CA PRO A 54 -10.20 2.41 -9.39
C PRO A 54 -10.64 1.74 -8.07
N ASP A 55 -11.55 2.39 -7.34
CA ASP A 55 -12.09 1.87 -6.08
C ASP A 55 -12.73 0.47 -6.21
N SER A 56 -13.22 0.13 -7.41
CA SER A 56 -13.79 -1.18 -7.72
C SER A 56 -12.79 -2.33 -7.70
N GLU A 57 -11.49 -2.04 -7.75
CA GLU A 57 -10.40 -3.02 -7.70
C GLU A 57 -9.72 -3.09 -6.32
N ILE A 58 -10.21 -2.32 -5.34
CA ILE A 58 -9.77 -2.42 -3.95
C ILE A 58 -10.28 -3.76 -3.39
N ASP A 59 -9.41 -4.75 -3.45
CA ASP A 59 -9.60 -6.06 -2.88
C ASP A 59 -8.46 -6.34 -1.89
N PRO A 60 -8.71 -7.03 -0.76
CA PRO A 60 -7.67 -7.50 0.16
C PRO A 60 -6.46 -8.12 -0.57
N ASP A 61 -6.68 -8.90 -1.64
CA ASP A 61 -5.60 -9.55 -2.38
C ASP A 61 -4.67 -8.56 -3.11
N ASN A 62 -5.16 -7.36 -3.45
CA ASN A 62 -4.39 -6.30 -4.11
C ASN A 62 -3.67 -5.37 -3.12
N VAL A 63 -4.13 -5.31 -1.87
CA VAL A 63 -3.64 -4.35 -0.86
C VAL A 63 -2.98 -5.01 0.36
N ASN A 64 -3.04 -6.33 0.48
CA ASN A 64 -2.50 -7.07 1.63
C ASN A 64 -0.98 -6.99 1.76
N SER A 65 -0.24 -6.69 0.71
CA SER A 65 1.22 -6.78 0.73
C SER A 65 1.87 -5.72 -0.14
N PHE A 66 3.14 -5.41 0.13
CA PHE A 66 3.90 -4.48 -0.69
C PHE A 66 4.06 -4.99 -2.13
N ASN A 67 4.18 -6.30 -2.31
CA ASN A 67 4.22 -6.94 -3.62
C ASN A 67 2.91 -6.76 -4.39
N ALA A 68 1.76 -7.03 -3.76
CA ALA A 68 0.45 -6.86 -4.39
C ALA A 68 0.23 -5.40 -4.81
N LEU A 69 0.53 -4.45 -3.92
CA LEU A 69 0.43 -3.02 -4.21
C LEU A 69 1.33 -2.60 -5.39
N GLU A 70 2.60 -3.04 -5.41
CA GLU A 70 3.49 -2.71 -6.53
C GLU A 70 2.97 -3.29 -7.85
N GLN A 71 2.50 -4.53 -7.86
CA GLN A 71 1.92 -5.13 -9.07
C GLN A 71 0.68 -4.39 -9.54
N TRP A 72 -0.23 -4.04 -8.64
CA TRP A 72 -1.44 -3.31 -8.98
C TRP A 72 -1.13 -1.93 -9.57
N ILE A 73 -0.15 -1.22 -9.00
CA ILE A 73 0.35 0.06 -9.57
C ILE A 73 0.95 -0.14 -10.95
N LEU A 74 1.80 -1.16 -11.14
CA LEU A 74 2.47 -1.41 -12.41
C LEU A 74 1.47 -1.75 -13.54
N GLN A 75 0.36 -2.41 -13.22
CA GLN A 75 -0.71 -2.70 -14.18
C GLN A 75 -1.42 -1.44 -14.68
N HIS A 76 -1.47 -0.39 -13.85
CA HIS A 76 -2.16 0.88 -14.14
C HIS A 76 -1.22 1.99 -14.60
N LYS A 77 0.08 1.72 -14.62
CA LYS A 77 1.10 2.67 -15.05
C LYS A 77 1.29 2.58 -16.56
N ALA A 78 1.00 3.68 -17.25
CA ALA A 78 1.17 3.81 -18.70
C ALA A 78 2.65 3.89 -19.13
#